data_AF-A0A0N0LJ74-F1
#
_entry.id   AF-A0A0N0LJ74-F1
#
_cell.length_a   1.000
_cell.length_b   1.000
_cell.length_c   1.000
_cell.angle_alpha   90.00
_cell.angle_beta   90.00
_cell.angle_gamma   90.00
#
_symmetry.space_group_name_H-M   'P 1'
#
loop_
_entity.id
_entity.type
_entity.pdbx_description
1 polymer ?
#
loop_
_entity_poly.entity_id
_entity_poly.type
_entity_poly.pdbx_seq_one_letter_code
_entity_poly.pdbx_strand_id
1 'polypeptide(L)'
;MNELNDLFRKNKPIDKGLLKSGLQSYSKIGNVQNVQDDKIDKLKDLFSVFRALTDENLQKSASEEHENKASLETLSQAIQVFTQAPSLPQQEMMASKGTLKSDLNDSTHLLLNLLKSSTSIEEIISEVKKLLEENLKSKELVLELLDVLLLIDSELEQRLMLEYLYAAYSIETEQEDSALKEKVLEWQQLLISIAREEMGHLITVQNVRKSLGLNMYFKVNDLSELTNIFPYISKLEPFSKTSLAKYIFAESPKNWINTNDPYAEKVRALIDAEIKSEKSVSNNDISNLASYFAKYGIPISVLFNVILLILEHFTTATDFSVPSVTEQARPEQWNRGYSSDERILMINGKEIKIPASHVLVQTAMTRWECIEAIKLVAEQGEDAPDESIHKDTSTHFNRFLKIFKEWDTLGDGKGFKPSKNMATNPSTSTGDVGSKIETSLIQDPTTLKWARLLNIRYSLLIAFIEHSFNIEANFANQASSLRGLVINSSFGEMYHLKAISAVLSSLPMVEGNTELLAGPPFEMRPILAKRYSKVLQQDADVSKSNFEDLYVKFIQESNAVIKEIPDYENNRFLLNLQNNDRELLALLLPQS
;
A
#
# COMPACT_ATOMS: atom_id res chain seq x y z
N MET A 1 27.05 -4.68 28.39
CA MET A 1 25.73 -5.08 27.86
C MET A 1 24.59 -4.46 28.67
N ASN A 2 24.26 -4.94 29.86
CA ASN A 2 23.12 -4.36 30.62
C ASN A 2 23.24 -2.84 30.86
N GLU A 3 24.43 -2.32 31.19
CA GLU A 3 24.67 -0.86 31.28
C GLU A 3 24.54 -0.13 29.94
N LEU A 4 24.92 -0.74 28.81
CA LEU A 4 24.76 -0.12 27.48
C LEU A 4 23.27 -0.01 27.13
N ASN A 5 22.49 -1.08 27.37
CA ASN A 5 21.04 -1.07 27.13
C ASN A 5 20.31 -0.09 28.07
N ASP A 6 20.76 0.06 29.31
CA ASP A 6 20.17 1.01 30.27
C ASP A 6 20.53 2.48 29.93
N LEU A 7 21.73 2.74 29.40
CA LEU A 7 22.12 4.05 28.86
C LEU A 7 21.35 4.39 27.57
N PHE A 8 21.17 3.42 26.67
CA PHE A 8 20.41 3.59 25.42
C PHE A 8 18.92 3.90 25.70
N ARG A 9 18.28 3.12 26.58
CA ARG A 9 16.90 3.38 27.05
C ARG A 9 16.70 4.74 27.74
N LYS A 10 17.78 5.32 28.28
CA LYS A 10 17.78 6.64 28.94
C LYS A 10 18.31 7.76 28.03
N ASN A 11 18.55 7.45 26.76
CA ASN A 11 19.11 8.33 25.73
C ASN A 11 20.33 9.14 26.21
N LYS A 12 21.28 8.47 26.87
CA LYS A 12 22.49 9.08 27.42
C LYS A 12 23.73 8.82 26.56
N PRO A 13 24.70 9.76 26.49
CA PRO A 13 25.94 9.57 25.75
C PRO A 13 26.70 8.32 26.20
N ILE A 14 27.18 7.53 25.23
CA ILE A 14 27.95 6.31 25.47
C ILE A 14 29.45 6.64 25.44
N ASP A 15 30.17 6.29 26.50
CA ASP A 15 31.60 6.54 26.61
C ASP A 15 32.47 5.64 25.71
N LYS A 16 33.51 6.21 25.09
CA LYS A 16 34.42 5.50 24.16
C LYS A 16 35.18 4.34 24.83
N GLY A 17 35.47 4.43 26.13
CA GLY A 17 36.09 3.36 26.92
C GLY A 17 35.14 2.19 27.16
N LEU A 18 33.85 2.46 27.38
CA LEU A 18 32.82 1.42 27.52
C LEU A 18 32.63 0.64 26.20
N LEU A 19 32.62 1.36 25.07
CA LEU A 19 32.62 0.77 23.72
C LEU A 19 33.84 -0.14 23.48
N LYS A 20 35.04 0.35 23.83
CA LYS A 20 36.31 -0.38 23.68
C LYS A 20 36.38 -1.64 24.55
N SER A 21 35.82 -1.60 25.76
CA SER A 21 35.69 -2.76 26.65
C SER A 21 34.74 -3.83 26.08
N GLY A 22 33.63 -3.41 25.47
CA GLY A 22 32.72 -4.29 24.74
C GLY A 22 33.43 -5.01 23.57
N LEU A 23 34.14 -4.26 22.73
CA LEU A 23 34.90 -4.80 21.59
C LEU A 23 36.04 -5.74 22.02
N GLN A 24 36.75 -5.45 23.11
CA GLN A 24 37.78 -6.34 23.66
C GLN A 24 37.22 -7.62 24.30
N SER A 25 36.00 -7.55 24.83
CA SER A 25 35.27 -8.74 25.30
C SER A 25 34.81 -9.60 24.12
N TYR A 26 34.40 -8.95 23.01
CA TYR A 26 33.98 -9.61 21.78
C TYR A 26 35.13 -10.35 21.07
N SER A 27 36.32 -9.74 20.98
CA SER A 27 37.48 -10.40 20.34
C SER A 27 37.94 -11.69 21.04
N LYS A 28 37.59 -11.86 22.33
CA LYS A 28 37.86 -13.09 23.10
C LYS A 28 36.86 -14.22 22.85
N ILE A 29 35.73 -13.95 22.18
CA ILE A 29 34.72 -14.96 21.83
C ILE A 29 35.11 -15.73 20.56
N GLY A 30 35.98 -15.15 19.72
CA GLY A 30 36.46 -15.72 18.45
C GLY A 30 37.38 -16.95 18.56
N ASN A 31 37.26 -17.76 19.62
CA ASN A 31 38.00 -19.02 19.76
C ASN A 31 37.27 -20.05 20.64
N VAL A 32 35.93 -20.11 20.57
CA VAL A 32 35.11 -21.06 21.34
C VAL A 32 34.24 -21.90 20.39
N GLN A 33 34.59 -23.17 20.23
CA GLN A 33 33.91 -24.15 19.34
C GLN A 33 32.50 -24.60 19.79
N ASN A 34 31.89 -23.93 20.78
CA ASN A 34 30.52 -24.19 21.22
C ASN A 34 29.93 -22.93 21.85
N VAL A 35 29.04 -22.26 21.11
CA VAL A 35 28.26 -21.10 21.59
C VAL A 35 26.83 -21.28 21.09
N GLN A 36 25.87 -21.32 22.02
CA GLN A 36 24.44 -21.44 21.72
C GLN A 36 23.89 -20.17 21.05
N ASP A 37 22.85 -20.34 20.24
CA ASP A 37 22.31 -19.32 19.32
C ASP A 37 21.87 -18.02 20.01
N ASP A 38 21.50 -18.08 21.29
CA ASP A 38 21.10 -16.94 22.13
C ASP A 38 22.15 -15.82 22.20
N LYS A 39 23.42 -16.13 21.93
CA LYS A 39 24.53 -15.18 21.90
C LYS A 39 24.82 -14.65 20.50
N ILE A 40 24.40 -15.32 19.43
CA ILE A 40 24.55 -14.84 18.06
C ILE A 40 23.53 -13.72 17.79
N ASP A 41 22.30 -13.86 18.26
CA ASP A 41 21.28 -12.82 18.05
C ASP A 41 21.59 -11.54 18.86
N LYS A 42 22.08 -11.67 20.10
CA LYS A 42 22.60 -10.53 20.89
C LYS A 42 23.80 -9.82 20.26
N LEU A 43 24.46 -10.41 19.27
CA LEU A 43 25.52 -9.79 18.49
C LEU A 43 24.98 -9.09 17.24
N LYS A 44 23.92 -9.62 16.61
CA LYS A 44 23.17 -8.92 15.55
C LYS A 44 22.56 -7.62 16.10
N ASP A 45 21.97 -7.67 17.30
CA ASP A 45 21.45 -6.49 18.01
C ASP A 45 22.55 -5.46 18.33
N LEU A 46 23.78 -5.91 18.61
CA LEU A 46 24.90 -5.00 18.84
C LEU A 46 25.34 -4.29 17.54
N PHE A 47 25.25 -4.97 16.40
CA PHE A 47 25.56 -4.41 15.09
C PHE A 47 24.47 -3.45 14.58
N SER A 48 23.18 -3.70 14.85
CA SER A 48 22.11 -2.74 14.51
C SER A 48 22.22 -1.45 15.34
N VAL A 49 22.54 -1.53 16.63
CA VAL A 49 22.85 -0.36 17.47
C VAL A 49 24.10 0.38 16.95
N PHE A 50 25.13 -0.34 16.49
CA PHE A 50 26.31 0.30 15.87
C PHE A 50 25.96 1.02 14.56
N ARG A 51 25.03 0.48 13.77
CA ARG A 51 24.54 1.07 12.52
C ARG A 51 23.74 2.36 12.79
N ALA A 52 22.80 2.31 13.73
CA ALA A 52 22.05 3.48 14.18
C ALA A 52 22.97 4.60 14.72
N LEU A 53 24.02 4.24 15.48
CA LEU A 53 25.03 5.20 15.95
C LEU A 53 25.89 5.78 14.82
N THR A 54 26.08 5.08 13.70
CA THR A 54 26.73 5.68 12.51
C THR A 54 25.80 6.62 11.75
N ASP A 55 24.51 6.28 11.60
CA ASP A 55 23.54 7.13 10.90
C ASP A 55 23.27 8.44 11.67
N GLU A 56 23.13 8.37 13.00
CA GLU A 56 22.92 9.57 13.83
C GLU A 56 24.16 10.48 13.89
N ASN A 57 25.37 9.93 13.78
CA ASN A 57 26.60 10.72 13.67
C ASN A 57 26.87 11.23 12.24
N LEU A 58 26.41 10.53 11.20
CA LEU A 58 26.43 11.03 9.82
C LEU A 58 25.54 12.28 9.68
N GLN A 59 24.37 12.31 10.32
CA GLN A 59 23.52 13.50 10.35
C GLN A 59 24.13 14.69 11.12
N LYS A 60 24.98 14.43 12.13
CA LYS A 60 25.61 15.48 12.97
C LYS A 60 26.99 15.96 12.50
N SER A 61 27.65 15.27 11.55
CA SER A 61 29.04 15.56 11.16
C SER A 61 29.24 16.38 9.88
N ALA A 62 28.16 16.97 9.33
CA ALA A 62 28.21 17.82 8.14
C ALA A 62 28.90 19.19 8.31
N SER A 63 29.57 19.45 9.46
CA SER A 63 30.11 20.77 9.80
C SER A 63 31.61 20.83 10.15
N GLU A 64 32.34 19.71 10.25
CA GLU A 64 33.77 19.72 10.61
C GLU A 64 34.61 18.76 9.74
N GLU A 65 35.45 19.33 8.88
CA GLU A 65 35.90 18.69 7.63
C GLU A 65 37.19 17.84 7.74
N HIS A 66 37.84 17.77 8.91
CA HIS A 66 39.26 17.31 8.99
C HIS A 66 39.59 16.01 9.75
N GLU A 67 38.72 15.44 10.61
CA GLU A 67 39.03 14.17 11.30
C GLU A 67 38.53 12.90 10.58
N ASN A 68 37.63 13.03 9.59
CA ASN A 68 36.85 11.89 9.08
C ASN A 68 37.58 10.92 8.12
N LYS A 69 38.82 11.22 7.72
CA LYS A 69 39.48 10.49 6.62
C LYS A 69 39.82 9.02 6.97
N ALA A 70 40.31 8.77 8.18
CA ALA A 70 40.64 7.41 8.64
C ALA A 70 39.39 6.55 8.87
N SER A 71 38.28 7.15 9.33
CA SER A 71 36.99 6.48 9.51
C SER A 71 36.40 6.04 8.17
N LEU A 72 36.44 6.91 7.16
CA LEU A 72 35.96 6.62 5.80
C LEU A 72 36.84 5.59 5.07
N GLU A 73 38.16 5.63 5.23
CA GLU A 73 39.06 4.59 4.69
C GLU A 73 38.80 3.22 5.35
N THR A 74 38.54 3.18 6.66
CA THR A 74 38.18 1.94 7.38
C THR A 74 36.83 1.39 6.92
N LEU A 75 35.82 2.26 6.73
CA LEU A 75 34.51 1.88 6.21
C LEU A 75 34.59 1.35 4.77
N SER A 76 35.38 2.03 3.93
CA SER A 76 35.62 1.63 2.53
C SER A 76 36.32 0.28 2.45
N GLN A 77 37.35 0.03 3.27
CA GLN A 77 38.01 -1.28 3.35
C GLN A 77 37.07 -2.38 3.85
N ALA A 78 36.20 -2.10 4.83
CA ALA A 78 35.20 -3.07 5.28
C ALA A 78 34.20 -3.44 4.17
N ILE A 79 33.68 -2.45 3.44
CA ILE A 79 32.81 -2.68 2.27
C ILE A 79 33.56 -3.46 1.18
N GLN A 80 34.82 -3.14 0.92
CA GLN A 80 35.64 -3.80 -0.09
C GLN A 80 35.86 -5.30 0.22
N VAL A 81 36.05 -5.66 1.50
CA VAL A 81 36.13 -7.06 1.96
C VAL A 81 34.81 -7.81 1.77
N PHE A 82 33.66 -7.16 2.02
CA PHE A 82 32.34 -7.78 1.78
C PHE A 82 32.01 -7.93 0.29
N THR A 83 32.40 -6.98 -0.57
CA THR A 83 32.20 -7.08 -2.03
C THR A 83 33.14 -8.06 -2.73
N GLN A 84 34.21 -8.52 -2.05
CA GLN A 84 35.14 -9.54 -2.56
C GLN A 84 34.86 -10.95 -2.02
N ALA A 85 33.85 -11.12 -1.16
CA ALA A 85 33.33 -12.45 -0.85
C ALA A 85 32.77 -13.07 -2.15
N PRO A 86 33.12 -14.32 -2.49
CA PRO A 86 32.68 -14.92 -3.74
C PRO A 86 31.16 -14.99 -3.78
N SER A 87 30.56 -14.42 -4.83
CA SER A 87 29.11 -14.48 -5.05
C SER A 87 28.68 -15.93 -5.18
N LEU A 88 27.93 -16.42 -4.18
CA LEU A 88 27.24 -17.71 -4.28
C LEU A 88 26.35 -17.68 -5.54
N PRO A 89 26.40 -18.71 -6.41
CA PRO A 89 25.66 -18.69 -7.67
C PRO A 89 24.16 -18.55 -7.42
N GLN A 90 23.53 -17.50 -7.96
CA GLN A 90 22.08 -17.27 -7.94
C GLN A 90 21.26 -18.43 -8.55
N GLN A 91 21.91 -19.40 -9.19
CA GLN A 91 21.28 -20.51 -9.90
C GLN A 91 20.75 -21.61 -8.96
N GLU A 92 21.33 -21.83 -7.77
CA GLU A 92 20.91 -22.96 -6.92
C GLU A 92 19.55 -22.72 -6.22
N MET A 93 19.20 -21.47 -5.87
CA MET A 93 17.86 -21.11 -5.36
C MET A 93 16.76 -21.10 -6.44
N MET A 94 17.11 -21.11 -7.73
CA MET A 94 16.12 -21.19 -8.81
C MET A 94 15.87 -22.62 -9.30
N ALA A 95 16.71 -23.58 -8.92
CA ALA A 95 16.70 -24.93 -9.48
C ALA A 95 15.63 -25.88 -8.89
N SER A 96 15.12 -25.63 -7.68
CA SER A 96 14.07 -26.46 -7.04
C SER A 96 12.66 -26.25 -7.62
N LYS A 97 12.41 -25.10 -8.26
CA LYS A 97 11.08 -24.66 -8.75
C LYS A 97 10.43 -25.54 -9.83
N GLY A 98 11.11 -26.58 -10.31
CA GLY A 98 10.61 -27.47 -11.37
C GLY A 98 9.49 -28.42 -10.94
N THR A 99 9.39 -28.75 -9.65
CA THR A 99 8.56 -29.87 -9.16
C THR A 99 7.34 -29.48 -8.31
N LEU A 100 7.26 -28.25 -7.79
CA LEU A 100 6.20 -27.78 -6.88
C LEU A 100 4.89 -27.34 -7.57
N LYS A 101 4.77 -27.51 -8.89
CA LYS A 101 3.63 -27.01 -9.69
C LYS A 101 2.26 -27.64 -9.37
N SER A 102 2.21 -28.77 -8.67
CA SER A 102 0.96 -29.36 -8.16
C SER A 102 0.56 -28.78 -6.80
N ASP A 103 1.52 -28.66 -5.90
CA ASP A 103 1.28 -28.48 -4.46
C ASP A 103 1.03 -26.99 -4.09
N LEU A 104 1.41 -26.08 -5.00
CA LEU A 104 1.17 -24.63 -4.91
C LEU A 104 -0.32 -24.28 -4.87
N ASN A 105 -1.11 -24.97 -5.70
CA ASN A 105 -2.56 -24.80 -5.73
C ASN A 105 -3.16 -25.27 -4.40
N ASP A 106 -2.76 -26.46 -3.93
CA ASP A 106 -3.31 -27.07 -2.72
C ASP A 106 -2.99 -26.22 -1.47
N SER A 107 -1.79 -25.66 -1.36
CA SER A 107 -1.38 -24.82 -0.22
C SER A 107 -2.09 -23.45 -0.21
N THR A 108 -2.21 -22.82 -1.38
CA THR A 108 -2.96 -21.56 -1.54
C THR A 108 -4.45 -21.77 -1.26
N HIS A 109 -5.04 -22.83 -1.81
CA HIS A 109 -6.43 -23.19 -1.52
C HIS A 109 -6.62 -23.60 -0.07
N LEU A 110 -5.67 -24.27 0.58
CA LEU A 110 -5.74 -24.63 2.00
C LEU A 110 -5.81 -23.39 2.89
N LEU A 111 -4.94 -22.40 2.67
CA LEU A 111 -4.98 -21.15 3.46
C LEU A 111 -6.27 -20.36 3.19
N LEU A 112 -6.66 -20.21 1.92
CA LEU A 112 -7.90 -19.52 1.59
C LEU A 112 -9.12 -20.23 2.17
N ASN A 113 -9.13 -21.56 2.17
CA ASN A 113 -10.19 -22.35 2.79
C ASN A 113 -10.16 -22.17 4.31
N LEU A 114 -9.00 -22.17 4.96
CA LEU A 114 -8.86 -21.88 6.39
C LEU A 114 -9.45 -20.50 6.73
N LEU A 115 -8.99 -19.44 6.05
CA LEU A 115 -9.49 -18.07 6.21
C LEU A 115 -11.02 -17.97 5.96
N LYS A 116 -11.57 -18.78 5.04
CA LYS A 116 -13.00 -18.82 4.72
C LYS A 116 -13.84 -19.69 5.67
N SER A 117 -13.25 -20.71 6.31
CA SER A 117 -13.96 -21.71 7.13
C SER A 117 -13.82 -21.50 8.63
N SER A 118 -12.76 -20.84 9.09
CA SER A 118 -12.54 -20.59 10.51
C SER A 118 -13.56 -19.62 11.10
N THR A 119 -13.90 -19.86 12.37
CA THR A 119 -14.91 -19.12 13.13
C THR A 119 -14.32 -18.07 14.07
N SER A 120 -12.99 -18.10 14.28
CA SER A 120 -12.26 -17.16 15.13
C SER A 120 -10.82 -16.94 14.65
N ILE A 121 -10.22 -15.85 15.13
CA ILE A 121 -8.83 -15.46 14.81
C ILE A 121 -7.84 -16.39 15.51
N GLU A 122 -8.19 -16.83 16.72
CA GLU A 122 -7.45 -17.77 17.54
C GLU A 122 -7.37 -19.15 16.87
N GLU A 123 -8.43 -19.56 16.17
CA GLU A 123 -8.46 -20.78 15.35
C GLU A 123 -7.53 -20.67 14.13
N ILE A 124 -7.57 -19.55 13.39
CA ILE A 124 -6.64 -19.28 12.27
C ILE A 124 -5.19 -19.28 12.76
N ILE A 125 -4.88 -18.54 13.83
CA ILE A 125 -3.54 -18.48 14.43
C ILE A 125 -3.09 -19.87 14.92
N SER A 126 -3.99 -20.66 15.52
CA SER A 126 -3.67 -22.02 16.00
C SER A 126 -3.36 -22.98 14.85
N GLU A 127 -4.17 -22.96 13.79
CA GLU A 127 -3.95 -23.85 12.64
C GLU A 127 -2.75 -23.40 11.80
N VAL A 128 -2.51 -22.08 11.65
CA VAL A 128 -1.26 -21.55 11.05
C VAL A 128 -0.06 -21.96 11.88
N LYS A 129 -0.09 -21.87 13.22
CA LYS A 129 1.00 -22.36 14.09
C LYS A 129 1.25 -23.86 13.91
N LYS A 130 0.19 -24.66 13.88
CA LYS A 130 0.28 -26.11 13.63
C LYS A 130 0.86 -26.42 12.24
N LEU A 131 0.41 -25.73 11.19
CA LEU A 131 0.96 -25.85 9.84
C LEU A 131 2.43 -25.45 9.80
N LEU A 132 2.83 -24.39 10.51
CA LEU A 132 4.23 -23.98 10.62
C LEU A 132 5.04 -25.05 11.37
N GLU A 133 4.60 -25.53 12.53
CA GLU A 133 5.25 -26.62 13.31
C GLU A 133 5.41 -27.92 12.51
N GLU A 134 4.37 -28.35 11.78
CA GLU A 134 4.40 -29.53 10.91
C GLU A 134 5.35 -29.34 9.71
N ASN A 135 5.42 -28.12 9.16
CA ASN A 135 6.20 -27.78 7.96
C ASN A 135 7.51 -27.03 8.23
N LEU A 136 8.01 -26.97 9.48
CA LEU A 136 9.31 -26.38 9.87
C LEU A 136 10.53 -26.93 9.09
N LYS A 137 10.33 -28.01 8.32
CA LYS A 137 11.33 -28.64 7.44
C LYS A 137 11.38 -28.06 6.02
N SER A 138 10.40 -27.28 5.59
CA SER A 138 10.34 -26.65 4.25
C SER A 138 10.19 -25.14 4.35
N LYS A 139 11.32 -24.41 4.23
CA LYS A 139 11.32 -22.94 4.17
C LYS A 139 10.56 -22.39 2.94
N GLU A 140 10.55 -23.14 1.84
CA GLU A 140 9.89 -22.73 0.59
C GLU A 140 8.39 -22.55 0.80
N LEU A 141 7.72 -23.49 1.48
CA LEU A 141 6.28 -23.43 1.77
C LEU A 141 5.90 -22.25 2.70
N VAL A 142 6.76 -21.92 3.67
CA VAL A 142 6.53 -20.78 4.58
C VAL A 142 6.66 -19.45 3.84
N LEU A 143 7.57 -19.36 2.86
CA LEU A 143 7.71 -18.19 1.99
C LEU A 143 6.55 -18.05 1.00
N GLU A 144 6.08 -19.15 0.42
CA GLU A 144 4.89 -19.17 -0.45
C GLU A 144 3.63 -18.71 0.30
N LEU A 145 3.46 -19.18 1.54
CA LEU A 145 2.38 -18.76 2.41
C LEU A 145 2.41 -17.25 2.70
N LEU A 146 3.60 -16.71 2.99
CA LEU A 146 3.81 -15.28 3.22
C LEU A 146 3.61 -14.45 1.94
N ASP A 147 4.02 -14.97 0.78
CA ASP A 147 3.80 -14.34 -0.53
C ASP A 147 2.31 -14.15 -0.80
N VAL A 148 1.49 -15.19 -0.62
CA VAL A 148 0.02 -15.14 -0.77
C VAL A 148 -0.61 -14.07 0.14
N LEU A 149 -0.19 -13.99 1.40
CA LEU A 149 -0.72 -12.98 2.33
C LEU A 149 -0.31 -11.57 1.92
N LEU A 150 0.95 -11.35 1.54
CA LEU A 150 1.42 -10.05 1.04
C LEU A 150 0.84 -9.68 -0.33
N LEU A 151 0.36 -10.64 -1.13
CA LEU A 151 -0.40 -10.40 -2.37
C LEU A 151 -1.81 -9.88 -2.04
N ILE A 152 -2.50 -10.52 -1.08
CA ILE A 152 -3.82 -10.09 -0.57
C ILE A 152 -3.72 -8.67 0.01
N ASP A 153 -2.69 -8.43 0.82
CA ASP A 153 -2.35 -7.14 1.44
C ASP A 153 -2.15 -6.04 0.37
N SER A 154 -1.29 -6.31 -0.63
CA SER A 154 -1.06 -5.39 -1.76
C SER A 154 -2.34 -5.05 -2.54
N GLU A 155 -3.23 -6.03 -2.75
CA GLU A 155 -4.50 -5.82 -3.43
C GLU A 155 -5.50 -5.03 -2.57
N LEU A 156 -5.48 -5.24 -1.25
CA LEU A 156 -6.33 -4.55 -0.29
C LEU A 156 -5.97 -3.07 -0.15
N GLU A 157 -4.71 -2.76 0.11
CA GLU A 157 -4.20 -1.39 0.23
C GLU A 157 -4.50 -0.58 -1.05
N GLN A 158 -4.23 -1.19 -2.21
CA GLN A 158 -4.49 -0.57 -3.50
C GLN A 158 -5.99 -0.37 -3.79
N ARG A 159 -6.85 -1.27 -3.29
CA ARG A 159 -8.32 -1.21 -3.44
C ARG A 159 -8.92 -0.13 -2.55
N LEU A 160 -8.62 -0.15 -1.26
CA LEU A 160 -9.15 0.81 -0.28
C LEU A 160 -8.75 2.24 -0.66
N MET A 161 -7.50 2.46 -1.07
CA MET A 161 -7.03 3.71 -1.68
C MET A 161 -7.98 4.24 -2.77
N LEU A 162 -8.40 3.38 -3.71
CA LEU A 162 -9.25 3.77 -4.83
C LEU A 162 -10.70 3.99 -4.42
N GLU A 163 -11.25 3.16 -3.51
CA GLU A 163 -12.59 3.37 -2.94
C GLU A 163 -12.67 4.72 -2.21
N TYR A 164 -11.69 5.02 -1.37
CA TYR A 164 -11.63 6.25 -0.59
C TYR A 164 -11.46 7.49 -1.49
N LEU A 165 -10.64 7.40 -2.54
CA LEU A 165 -10.58 8.43 -3.59
C LEU A 165 -11.90 8.60 -4.33
N TYR A 166 -12.57 7.50 -4.70
CA TYR A 166 -13.83 7.55 -5.43
C TYR A 166 -14.93 8.25 -4.61
N ALA A 167 -15.09 7.84 -3.35
CA ALA A 167 -15.97 8.52 -2.40
C ALA A 167 -15.61 10.01 -2.27
N ALA A 168 -14.33 10.36 -2.11
CA ALA A 168 -13.91 11.75 -2.02
C ALA A 168 -14.25 12.58 -3.27
N TYR A 169 -14.07 12.03 -4.47
CA TYR A 169 -14.43 12.71 -5.74
C TYR A 169 -15.94 12.83 -5.96
N SER A 170 -16.73 11.98 -5.29
CA SER A 170 -18.20 12.04 -5.33
C SER A 170 -18.82 13.02 -4.35
N ILE A 171 -18.09 13.49 -3.34
CA ILE A 171 -18.60 14.50 -2.40
C ILE A 171 -19.03 15.76 -3.17
N GLU A 172 -20.23 16.24 -2.84
CA GLU A 172 -20.75 17.50 -3.36
C GLU A 172 -20.24 18.65 -2.49
N THR A 173 -19.24 19.37 -3.00
CA THR A 173 -18.56 20.47 -2.30
C THR A 173 -19.34 21.78 -2.33
N GLU A 174 -20.39 21.90 -3.14
CA GLU A 174 -21.27 23.06 -3.17
C GLU A 174 -22.56 22.79 -2.39
N GLN A 175 -22.67 23.40 -1.21
CA GLN A 175 -23.85 23.36 -0.34
C GLN A 175 -24.43 24.77 -0.19
N GLU A 176 -25.75 24.90 -0.06
CA GLU A 176 -26.42 26.20 0.15
C GLU A 176 -26.02 26.86 1.48
N ASP A 177 -25.83 26.05 2.53
CA ASP A 177 -25.37 26.50 3.84
C ASP A 177 -23.83 26.46 3.91
N SER A 178 -23.23 27.57 4.38
CA SER A 178 -21.78 27.73 4.43
C SER A 178 -21.08 26.84 5.46
N ALA A 179 -21.75 26.45 6.55
CA ALA A 179 -21.23 25.51 7.53
C ALA A 179 -21.32 24.07 7.03
N LEU A 180 -22.39 23.71 6.30
CA LEU A 180 -22.46 22.42 5.58
C LEU A 180 -21.37 22.33 4.51
N LYS A 181 -21.13 23.42 3.76
CA LYS A 181 -20.03 23.51 2.77
C LYS A 181 -18.66 23.31 3.42
N GLU A 182 -18.40 23.96 4.56
CA GLU A 182 -17.16 23.77 5.33
C GLU A 182 -17.01 22.30 5.78
N LYS A 183 -18.10 21.66 6.26
CA LYS A 183 -18.08 20.27 6.72
C LYS A 183 -17.81 19.24 5.62
N VAL A 184 -18.50 19.32 4.48
CA VAL A 184 -18.25 18.37 3.38
C VAL A 184 -16.85 18.53 2.78
N LEU A 185 -16.30 19.75 2.78
CA LEU A 185 -14.91 20.00 2.38
C LEU A 185 -13.92 19.37 3.37
N GLU A 186 -14.15 19.50 4.68
CA GLU A 186 -13.33 18.81 5.70
C GLU A 186 -13.34 17.28 5.49
N TRP A 187 -14.52 16.70 5.30
CA TRP A 187 -14.68 15.25 5.06
C TRP A 187 -13.97 14.79 3.78
N GLN A 188 -14.11 15.54 2.68
CA GLN A 188 -13.40 15.24 1.43
C GLN A 188 -11.87 15.24 1.63
N GLN A 189 -11.33 16.20 2.38
CA GLN A 189 -9.89 16.25 2.62
C GLN A 189 -9.40 15.14 3.55
N LEU A 190 -10.22 14.72 4.53
CA LEU A 190 -9.95 13.54 5.35
C LEU A 190 -9.86 12.27 4.50
N LEU A 191 -10.84 12.02 3.63
CA LEU A 191 -10.82 10.86 2.70
C LEU A 191 -9.61 10.89 1.75
N ILE A 192 -9.28 12.06 1.19
CA ILE A 192 -8.09 12.23 0.33
C ILE A 192 -6.78 12.08 1.14
N SER A 193 -6.80 12.33 2.45
CA SER A 193 -5.64 12.10 3.31
C SER A 193 -5.41 10.61 3.50
N ILE A 194 -6.43 9.90 3.96
CA ILE A 194 -6.41 8.45 4.21
C ILE A 194 -5.96 7.72 2.94
N ALA A 195 -6.55 8.06 1.78
CA ALA A 195 -6.13 7.46 0.50
C ALA A 195 -4.66 7.73 0.08
N ARG A 196 -3.99 8.76 0.61
CA ARG A 196 -2.53 8.94 0.41
C ARG A 196 -1.70 8.11 1.38
N GLU A 197 -2.28 7.77 2.52
CA GLU A 197 -1.66 6.97 3.57
C GLU A 197 -1.68 5.50 3.14
N GLU A 198 -2.78 5.00 2.56
CA GLU A 198 -2.83 3.70 1.86
C GLU A 198 -1.77 3.57 0.75
N MET A 199 -1.46 4.66 0.05
CA MET A 199 -0.39 4.63 -0.95
C MET A 199 0.98 4.40 -0.28
N GLY A 200 1.19 4.95 0.92
CA GLY A 200 2.37 4.65 1.74
C GLY A 200 2.40 3.21 2.20
N HIS A 201 1.25 2.70 2.68
CA HIS A 201 1.08 1.30 3.07
C HIS A 201 1.42 0.35 1.91
N LEU A 202 0.79 0.51 0.75
CA LEU A 202 1.06 -0.26 -0.48
C LEU A 202 2.55 -0.27 -0.86
N ILE A 203 3.21 0.90 -0.78
CA ILE A 203 4.65 1.03 -1.04
C ILE A 203 5.48 0.30 0.01
N THR A 204 5.10 0.38 1.29
CA THR A 204 5.75 -0.33 2.40
C THR A 204 5.61 -1.85 2.27
N VAL A 205 4.43 -2.34 1.89
CA VAL A 205 4.20 -3.76 1.57
C VAL A 205 5.08 -4.20 0.39
N GLN A 206 5.22 -3.38 -0.66
CA GLN A 206 6.17 -3.68 -1.75
C GLN A 206 7.64 -3.71 -1.26
N ASN A 207 8.04 -2.86 -0.31
CA ASN A 207 9.38 -2.94 0.30
C ASN A 207 9.59 -4.26 1.04
N VAL A 208 8.61 -4.71 1.83
CA VAL A 208 8.65 -6.02 2.52
C VAL A 208 8.74 -7.17 1.52
N ARG A 209 7.90 -7.17 0.46
CA ARG A 209 7.95 -8.15 -0.63
C ARG A 209 9.33 -8.18 -1.30
N LYS A 210 9.87 -7.01 -1.66
CA LYS A 210 11.21 -6.89 -2.29
C LYS A 210 12.31 -7.41 -1.35
N SER A 211 12.21 -7.13 -0.04
CA SER A 211 13.14 -7.62 0.99
C SER A 211 13.25 -9.15 1.04
N LEU A 212 12.12 -9.83 0.85
CA LEU A 212 11.99 -11.28 0.80
C LEU A 212 12.34 -11.88 -0.58
N GLY A 213 12.78 -11.05 -1.53
CA GLY A 213 13.07 -11.47 -2.91
C GLY A 213 11.83 -11.80 -3.75
N LEU A 214 10.63 -11.41 -3.29
CA LEU A 214 9.37 -11.63 -3.99
C LEU A 214 9.18 -10.59 -5.10
N ASN A 215 8.41 -10.96 -6.13
CA ASN A 215 7.98 -10.03 -7.16
C ASN A 215 7.01 -8.99 -6.58
N MET A 216 7.07 -7.75 -7.07
CA MET A 216 6.02 -6.78 -6.78
C MET A 216 4.69 -7.18 -7.39
N TYR A 217 3.60 -6.68 -6.81
CA TYR A 217 2.25 -6.94 -7.26
C TYR A 217 1.37 -5.70 -7.08
N PHE A 218 0.77 -5.26 -8.17
CA PHE A 218 -0.20 -4.18 -8.19
C PHE A 218 -1.38 -4.65 -9.05
N LYS A 219 -2.52 -5.04 -8.48
CA LYS A 219 -3.65 -5.48 -9.30
C LYS A 219 -4.98 -5.12 -8.64
N VAL A 220 -5.87 -4.51 -9.43
CA VAL A 220 -7.22 -4.12 -9.01
C VAL A 220 -8.29 -4.78 -9.88
N ASN A 221 -8.00 -5.00 -11.17
CA ASN A 221 -8.93 -5.64 -12.09
C ASN A 221 -9.03 -7.15 -11.83
N ASP A 222 -10.25 -7.67 -11.84
CA ASP A 222 -10.66 -9.01 -11.43
C ASP A 222 -10.43 -9.28 -9.94
N LEU A 223 -11.53 -9.25 -9.17
CA LEU A 223 -11.61 -9.90 -7.87
C LEU A 223 -11.25 -11.38 -8.05
N SER A 224 -9.99 -11.71 -7.82
CA SER A 224 -9.56 -13.08 -7.67
C SER A 224 -10.22 -13.67 -6.42
N GLU A 225 -10.46 -14.98 -6.40
CA GLU A 225 -11.08 -15.64 -5.23
C GLU A 225 -10.22 -15.57 -3.95
N LEU A 226 -9.02 -14.96 -4.04
CA LEU A 226 -8.10 -14.66 -2.96
C LEU A 226 -8.61 -13.55 -2.02
N THR A 227 -9.33 -12.53 -2.52
CA THR A 227 -9.60 -11.28 -1.76
C THR A 227 -11.05 -11.08 -1.32
N ASN A 228 -11.88 -12.13 -1.34
CA ASN A 228 -13.23 -12.11 -0.76
C ASN A 228 -13.19 -12.26 0.79
N ILE A 229 -12.35 -11.45 1.44
CA ILE A 229 -12.19 -11.37 2.91
C ILE A 229 -13.24 -10.46 3.55
N PHE A 230 -13.74 -9.48 2.80
CA PHE A 230 -14.88 -8.67 3.22
C PHE A 230 -16.18 -9.44 3.05
N PRO A 231 -17.17 -9.21 3.92
CA PRO A 231 -18.46 -9.90 3.83
C PRO A 231 -19.40 -9.31 2.78
N TYR A 232 -18.99 -8.25 2.07
CA TYR A 232 -19.71 -7.54 1.00
C TYR A 232 -18.83 -7.43 -0.25
N ILE A 233 -19.44 -7.17 -1.41
CA ILE A 233 -18.68 -6.89 -2.64
C ILE A 233 -18.07 -5.48 -2.55
N SER A 234 -16.75 -5.39 -2.70
CA SER A 234 -16.01 -4.13 -2.87
C SER A 234 -16.43 -3.40 -4.14
N LYS A 235 -16.60 -2.07 -4.07
CA LYS A 235 -17.15 -1.23 -5.15
C LYS A 235 -16.53 0.16 -5.12
N LEU A 236 -16.23 0.69 -6.30
CA LEU A 236 -16.05 2.13 -6.51
C LEU A 236 -17.43 2.80 -6.46
N GLU A 237 -17.86 3.21 -5.26
CA GLU A 237 -19.21 3.72 -5.01
C GLU A 237 -19.22 5.12 -4.35
N PRO A 238 -20.27 5.94 -4.56
CA PRO A 238 -20.33 7.29 -4.02
C PRO A 238 -20.30 7.36 -2.48
N PHE A 239 -19.97 8.55 -1.96
CA PHE A 239 -19.93 8.84 -0.54
C PHE A 239 -21.33 8.78 0.06
N SER A 240 -21.54 7.79 0.93
CA SER A 240 -22.82 7.50 1.57
C SER A 240 -22.57 7.00 2.98
N LYS A 241 -23.62 6.94 3.82
CA LYS A 241 -23.52 6.27 5.13
C LYS A 241 -23.14 4.80 4.98
N THR A 242 -23.54 4.14 3.89
CA THR A 242 -23.22 2.73 3.61
C THR A 242 -21.75 2.53 3.25
N SER A 243 -21.21 3.32 2.31
CA SER A 243 -19.80 3.23 1.93
C SER A 243 -18.89 3.63 3.09
N LEU A 244 -19.25 4.70 3.83
CA LEU A 244 -18.54 5.06 5.05
C LEU A 244 -18.61 3.97 6.13
N ALA A 245 -19.73 3.24 6.25
CA ALA A 245 -19.83 2.09 7.15
C ALA A 245 -18.94 0.91 6.72
N LYS A 246 -18.75 0.67 5.41
CA LYS A 246 -17.78 -0.31 4.89
C LYS A 246 -16.35 0.10 5.24
N TYR A 247 -16.02 1.38 5.14
CA TYR A 247 -14.67 1.88 5.47
C TYR A 247 -14.38 1.75 6.97
N ILE A 248 -15.33 2.15 7.82
CA ILE A 248 -15.25 1.93 9.28
C ILE A 248 -15.14 0.44 9.61
N PHE A 249 -15.86 -0.44 8.89
CA PHE A 249 -15.77 -1.88 9.10
C PHE A 249 -14.38 -2.43 8.77
N ALA A 250 -13.85 -2.10 7.58
CA ALA A 250 -12.55 -2.55 7.10
C ALA A 250 -11.42 -2.17 8.08
N GLU A 251 -11.40 -0.90 8.48
CA GLU A 251 -10.41 -0.31 9.38
C GLU A 251 -10.68 -0.58 10.86
N SER A 252 -11.76 -1.27 11.24
CA SER A 252 -12.11 -1.35 12.66
C SER A 252 -11.15 -2.23 13.47
N PRO A 253 -10.63 -1.75 14.61
CA PRO A 253 -9.82 -2.59 15.49
C PRO A 253 -10.56 -3.87 15.85
N LYS A 254 -9.80 -4.95 16.01
CA LYS A 254 -10.30 -6.29 16.34
C LYS A 254 -11.42 -6.22 17.39
N ASN A 255 -12.58 -6.76 17.03
CA ASN A 255 -13.81 -6.81 17.83
C ASN A 255 -14.59 -5.50 18.05
N TRP A 256 -14.15 -4.31 17.60
CA TRP A 256 -14.95 -3.08 17.78
C TRP A 256 -16.37 -3.24 17.23
N ILE A 257 -16.49 -3.84 16.05
CA ILE A 257 -17.78 -4.14 15.39
C ILE A 257 -18.67 -5.11 16.19
N ASN A 258 -18.18 -5.75 17.25
CA ASN A 258 -18.98 -6.61 18.15
C ASN A 258 -19.39 -5.92 19.46
N THR A 259 -18.94 -4.68 19.71
CA THR A 259 -19.21 -3.95 20.97
C THR A 259 -20.63 -3.39 21.05
N ASN A 260 -21.03 -2.95 22.25
CA ASN A 260 -22.28 -2.21 22.49
C ASN A 260 -22.13 -0.69 22.22
N ASP A 261 -21.15 -0.26 21.42
CA ASP A 261 -21.06 1.14 20.97
C ASP A 261 -22.26 1.45 20.05
N PRO A 262 -23.04 2.53 20.30
CA PRO A 262 -24.18 2.90 19.45
C PRO A 262 -23.84 3.12 17.97
N TYR A 263 -22.60 3.50 17.66
CA TYR A 263 -22.13 3.64 16.28
C TYR A 263 -21.72 2.30 15.68
N ALA A 264 -21.19 1.36 16.49
CA ALA A 264 -21.00 -0.02 16.04
C ALA A 264 -22.34 -0.67 15.69
N GLU A 265 -23.42 -0.43 16.47
CA GLU A 265 -24.78 -0.87 16.11
C GLU A 265 -25.27 -0.32 14.76
N LYS A 266 -25.05 0.99 14.51
CA LYS A 266 -25.44 1.63 13.24
C LYS A 266 -24.64 1.11 12.05
N VAL A 267 -23.32 0.96 12.19
CA VAL A 267 -22.44 0.40 11.15
C VAL A 267 -22.83 -1.05 10.86
N ARG A 268 -22.99 -1.91 11.88
CA ARG A 268 -23.50 -3.29 11.72
C ARG A 268 -24.80 -3.33 10.92
N ALA A 269 -25.78 -2.48 11.23
CA ALA A 269 -27.07 -2.46 10.56
C ALA A 269 -26.99 -2.08 9.08
N LEU A 270 -26.06 -1.19 8.69
CA LEU A 270 -25.82 -0.80 7.31
C LEU A 270 -25.13 -1.92 6.52
N ILE A 271 -24.11 -2.56 7.10
CA ILE A 271 -23.45 -3.74 6.53
C ILE A 271 -24.47 -4.89 6.36
N ASP A 272 -25.23 -5.21 7.39
CA ASP A 272 -26.32 -6.21 7.35
C ASP A 272 -27.40 -5.92 6.29
N ALA A 273 -27.55 -4.66 5.84
CA ALA A 273 -28.49 -4.27 4.80
C ALA A 273 -27.89 -4.43 3.40
N GLU A 274 -26.65 -3.98 3.18
CA GLU A 274 -25.92 -4.11 1.92
C GLU A 274 -25.89 -5.57 1.46
N ILE A 275 -25.49 -6.46 2.36
CA ILE A 275 -25.38 -7.89 2.10
C ILE A 275 -26.70 -8.56 1.74
N LYS A 276 -27.81 -8.11 2.34
CA LYS A 276 -29.15 -8.62 1.98
C LYS A 276 -29.53 -8.19 0.56
N SER A 277 -29.06 -7.03 0.11
CA SER A 277 -29.26 -6.59 -1.28
C SER A 277 -28.45 -7.46 -2.25
N GLU A 278 -27.16 -7.71 -1.98
CA GLU A 278 -26.29 -8.52 -2.85
C GLU A 278 -26.77 -9.98 -2.95
N LYS A 279 -27.21 -10.56 -1.83
CA LYS A 279 -27.81 -11.92 -1.80
C LYS A 279 -29.09 -12.05 -2.64
N SER A 280 -29.79 -10.95 -2.94
CA SER A 280 -30.97 -11.00 -3.81
C SER A 280 -30.63 -11.11 -5.31
N VAL A 281 -29.37 -10.86 -5.68
CA VAL A 281 -28.88 -10.86 -7.08
C VAL A 281 -28.23 -12.20 -7.45
N SER A 282 -27.63 -12.93 -6.50
CA SER A 282 -26.99 -14.24 -6.74
C SER A 282 -27.80 -15.42 -6.18
N ASN A 283 -28.42 -16.22 -7.06
CA ASN A 283 -28.90 -17.55 -6.68
C ASN A 283 -27.70 -18.52 -6.57
N ASN A 284 -27.48 -18.99 -5.34
CA ASN A 284 -26.45 -19.92 -4.83
C ASN A 284 -25.12 -19.29 -4.36
N ASP A 285 -24.60 -19.90 -3.28
CA ASP A 285 -23.24 -19.80 -2.71
C ASP A 285 -22.83 -18.53 -1.91
N ILE A 286 -23.79 -17.92 -1.20
CA ILE A 286 -23.50 -17.14 0.04
C ILE A 286 -24.27 -17.71 1.26
N SER A 287 -24.78 -18.93 1.15
CA SER A 287 -25.45 -19.66 2.24
C SER A 287 -24.48 -20.18 3.31
N ASN A 288 -23.17 -20.11 3.07
CA ASN A 288 -22.12 -20.45 4.05
C ASN A 288 -20.94 -19.45 4.07
N LEU A 289 -21.26 -18.14 4.21
CA LEU A 289 -20.31 -17.15 4.75
C LEU A 289 -20.38 -17.18 6.31
N ALA A 290 -20.44 -18.39 6.91
CA ALA A 290 -21.29 -18.65 8.08
C ALA A 290 -20.54 -18.82 9.43
N SER A 291 -21.09 -18.37 10.56
CA SER A 291 -22.35 -17.64 10.75
C SER A 291 -22.16 -16.12 10.66
N TYR A 292 -21.61 -15.63 9.53
CA TYR A 292 -21.14 -14.27 9.31
C TYR A 292 -19.70 -14.00 9.84
N PHE A 293 -18.80 -14.98 9.74
CA PHE A 293 -17.40 -14.93 10.23
C PHE A 293 -17.16 -14.62 11.75
N ALA A 294 -17.91 -15.04 12.77
CA ALA A 294 -19.14 -15.80 12.87
C ALA A 294 -20.28 -14.93 13.48
N LYS A 295 -20.20 -13.60 13.30
CA LYS A 295 -21.33 -12.65 13.24
C LYS A 295 -20.99 -11.36 12.47
N TYR A 296 -19.71 -10.95 12.44
CA TYR A 296 -19.24 -9.87 11.54
C TYR A 296 -17.84 -10.14 10.94
N GLY A 297 -16.94 -10.75 11.70
CA GLY A 297 -15.58 -11.12 11.26
C GLY A 297 -14.74 -9.97 10.73
N ILE A 298 -13.81 -10.28 9.84
CA ILE A 298 -12.40 -10.42 10.24
C ILE A 298 -11.72 -9.15 9.70
N PRO A 299 -11.37 -8.15 10.56
CA PRO A 299 -10.75 -6.91 10.09
C PRO A 299 -9.36 -7.15 9.52
N ILE A 300 -8.80 -6.11 8.87
CA ILE A 300 -7.48 -6.17 8.22
C ILE A 300 -6.39 -6.61 9.22
N SER A 301 -6.55 -6.29 10.51
CA SER A 301 -5.60 -6.59 11.58
C SER A 301 -5.36 -8.07 11.75
N VAL A 302 -6.26 -8.92 11.28
CA VAL A 302 -6.08 -10.37 11.31
C VAL A 302 -5.13 -10.84 10.20
N LEU A 303 -5.22 -10.24 9.00
CA LEU A 303 -4.23 -10.43 7.94
C LEU A 303 -2.85 -10.05 8.45
N PHE A 304 -2.72 -8.86 9.06
CA PHE A 304 -1.46 -8.41 9.67
C PHE A 304 -0.98 -9.32 10.80
N ASN A 305 -1.85 -9.75 11.73
CA ASN A 305 -1.47 -10.69 12.80
C ASN A 305 -0.91 -12.02 12.26
N VAL A 306 -1.48 -12.54 11.16
CA VAL A 306 -1.00 -13.78 10.52
C VAL A 306 0.32 -13.53 9.77
N ILE A 307 0.46 -12.41 9.06
CA ILE A 307 1.71 -11.99 8.41
C ILE A 307 2.84 -11.86 9.44
N LEU A 308 2.59 -11.17 10.56
CA LEU A 308 3.56 -10.97 11.64
C LEU A 308 4.01 -12.30 12.27
N LEU A 309 3.05 -13.19 12.58
CA LEU A 309 3.33 -14.53 13.09
C LEU A 309 4.22 -15.36 12.14
N ILE A 310 4.00 -15.26 10.83
CA ILE A 310 4.80 -15.97 9.84
C ILE A 310 6.19 -15.32 9.71
N LEU A 311 6.27 -13.98 9.70
CA LEU A 311 7.54 -13.23 9.69
C LEU A 311 8.46 -13.60 10.86
N GLU A 312 7.92 -13.92 12.04
CA GLU A 312 8.73 -14.38 13.19
C GLU A 312 9.62 -15.60 12.85
N HIS A 313 9.23 -16.45 11.90
CA HIS A 313 9.95 -17.66 11.53
C HIS A 313 11.20 -17.41 10.64
N PHE A 314 11.33 -16.24 10.01
CA PHE A 314 12.43 -15.87 9.11
C PHE A 314 13.67 -15.38 9.87
N THR A 315 14.37 -16.32 10.51
CA THR A 315 15.43 -16.03 11.51
C THR A 315 16.83 -15.79 10.94
N THR A 316 17.09 -16.09 9.66
CA THR A 316 18.44 -16.09 9.08
C THR A 316 18.66 -14.95 8.08
N ALA A 317 19.85 -14.37 8.02
CA ALA A 317 20.15 -13.27 7.12
C ALA A 317 20.04 -13.64 5.63
N THR A 318 20.18 -14.92 5.30
CA THR A 318 19.96 -15.50 3.96
C THR A 318 18.49 -15.54 3.54
N ASP A 319 17.55 -15.34 4.46
CA ASP A 319 16.12 -15.23 4.15
C ASP A 319 15.77 -13.87 3.51
N PHE A 320 16.70 -12.91 3.51
CA PHE A 320 16.53 -11.55 3.00
C PHE A 320 17.50 -11.26 1.84
N SER A 321 16.98 -10.65 0.78
CA SER A 321 17.70 -10.41 -0.47
C SER A 321 18.57 -9.15 -0.38
N VAL A 322 19.89 -9.29 -0.33
CA VAL A 322 20.82 -8.13 -0.25
C VAL A 322 20.66 -7.13 -1.41
N PRO A 323 20.48 -7.54 -2.68
CA PRO A 323 20.21 -6.60 -3.78
C PRO A 323 18.93 -5.75 -3.60
N SER A 324 17.91 -6.26 -2.88
CA SER A 324 16.63 -5.56 -2.74
C SER A 324 16.74 -4.19 -2.08
N VAL A 325 17.72 -4.02 -1.18
CA VAL A 325 17.86 -2.86 -0.30
C VAL A 325 18.15 -1.57 -1.07
N THR A 326 18.90 -1.66 -2.16
CA THR A 326 19.21 -0.48 -2.99
C THR A 326 18.00 -0.06 -3.83
N GLU A 327 17.08 -0.97 -4.13
CA GLU A 327 15.94 -0.74 -5.02
C GLU A 327 14.66 -0.31 -4.28
N GLN A 328 14.55 -0.56 -2.98
CA GLN A 328 13.38 -0.19 -2.16
C GLN A 328 13.03 1.30 -2.18
N ALA A 329 11.74 1.61 -2.10
CA ALA A 329 11.23 2.97 -1.91
C ALA A 329 11.66 3.51 -0.55
N ARG A 330 12.12 4.78 -0.50
CA ARG A 330 12.61 5.41 0.73
C ARG A 330 11.74 6.59 1.16
N PRO A 331 11.56 6.84 2.48
CA PRO A 331 10.73 7.92 2.96
C PRO A 331 11.17 9.31 2.47
N GLU A 332 12.47 9.57 2.26
CA GLU A 332 12.93 10.87 1.74
C GLU A 332 12.47 11.13 0.30
N GLN A 333 12.22 10.06 -0.47
CA GLN A 333 11.80 10.14 -1.87
C GLN A 333 10.27 10.25 -1.99
N TRP A 334 9.53 9.57 -1.11
CA TRP A 334 8.09 9.40 -1.24
C TRP A 334 7.26 10.24 -0.27
N ASN A 335 7.78 10.58 0.91
CA ASN A 335 7.03 11.38 1.88
C ASN A 335 6.93 12.86 1.47
N ARG A 336 7.85 13.38 0.64
CA ARG A 336 7.81 14.74 0.04
C ARG A 336 7.51 15.90 1.03
N GLY A 337 7.88 15.76 2.30
CA GLY A 337 7.59 16.75 3.34
C GLY A 337 6.16 16.70 3.91
N TYR A 338 5.43 15.61 3.70
CA TYR A 338 4.20 15.26 4.43
C TYR A 338 4.50 14.81 5.87
N SER A 339 5.21 15.67 6.61
CA SER A 339 5.71 15.44 7.97
C SER A 339 5.44 16.64 8.90
N SER A 340 4.50 17.50 8.53
CA SER A 340 3.99 18.61 9.35
C SER A 340 2.56 18.30 9.74
N ASP A 341 2.21 18.33 11.03
CA ASP A 341 0.94 17.80 11.57
C ASP A 341 -0.34 18.36 10.91
N GLU A 342 -0.28 19.58 10.38
CA GLU A 342 -1.42 20.28 9.77
C GLU A 342 -1.12 20.74 8.34
N ARG A 343 -2.11 20.62 7.45
CA ARG A 343 -2.17 21.36 6.18
C ARG A 343 -3.18 22.49 6.29
N ILE A 344 -2.82 23.69 5.82
CA ILE A 344 -3.73 24.83 5.78
C ILE A 344 -4.35 24.93 4.38
N LEU A 345 -5.67 24.93 4.32
CA LEU A 345 -6.45 25.26 3.12
C LEU A 345 -7.14 26.61 3.29
N MET A 346 -7.08 27.44 2.24
CA MET A 346 -7.85 28.69 2.18
C MET A 346 -9.20 28.42 1.52
N ILE A 347 -10.28 28.46 2.30
CA ILE A 347 -11.65 28.27 1.83
C ILE A 347 -12.46 29.51 2.20
N ASN A 348 -12.99 30.22 1.20
CA ASN A 348 -13.71 31.49 1.37
C ASN A 348 -12.94 32.56 2.20
N GLY A 349 -11.61 32.56 2.11
CA GLY A 349 -10.74 33.47 2.89
C GLY A 349 -10.51 33.06 4.35
N LYS A 350 -11.09 31.95 4.80
CA LYS A 350 -10.84 31.33 6.11
C LYS A 350 -9.71 30.31 5.98
N GLU A 351 -8.80 30.30 6.95
CA GLU A 351 -7.86 29.20 7.14
C GLU A 351 -8.60 28.00 7.74
N ILE A 352 -8.63 26.90 7.00
CA ILE A 352 -9.10 25.60 7.47
C ILE A 352 -7.88 24.70 7.64
N LYS A 353 -7.59 24.37 8.89
CA LYS A 353 -6.60 23.36 9.26
C LYS A 353 -7.20 21.98 9.01
N ILE A 354 -6.63 21.24 8.07
CA ILE A 354 -6.89 19.82 7.87
C ILE A 354 -5.72 19.01 8.43
N PRO A 355 -5.95 17.80 8.97
CA PRO A 355 -4.85 16.89 9.29
C PRO A 355 -3.97 16.69 8.05
N ALA A 356 -2.66 16.70 8.24
CA ALA A 356 -1.76 16.28 7.18
C ALA A 356 -1.86 14.76 6.97
N SER A 357 -1.39 14.31 5.81
CA SER A 357 -1.34 12.87 5.51
C SER A 357 -0.03 12.35 6.03
N HIS A 358 -0.03 11.44 7.00
CA HIS A 358 1.19 10.84 7.50
C HIS A 358 1.61 9.69 6.58
N VAL A 359 2.21 10.01 5.43
CA VAL A 359 2.56 8.99 4.43
C VAL A 359 3.70 8.12 4.97
N LEU A 360 3.36 6.90 5.39
CA LEU A 360 4.29 5.92 5.93
C LEU A 360 4.99 5.17 4.80
N VAL A 361 6.31 5.33 4.67
CA VAL A 361 7.15 4.53 3.76
C VAL A 361 8.32 3.96 4.55
N GLN A 362 8.25 2.67 4.86
CA GLN A 362 9.29 1.97 5.61
C GLN A 362 10.13 1.08 4.70
N THR A 363 11.46 1.26 4.74
CA THR A 363 12.41 0.30 4.18
C THR A 363 12.64 -0.85 5.15
N ALA A 364 12.89 -2.05 4.65
CA ALA A 364 13.27 -3.19 5.48
C ALA A 364 14.48 -3.94 4.90
N MET A 365 15.39 -4.41 5.74
CA MET A 365 16.55 -5.23 5.34
C MET A 365 16.64 -6.52 6.15
N THR A 366 15.87 -6.61 7.23
CA THR A 366 15.90 -7.66 8.24
C THR A 366 14.49 -8.04 8.65
N ARG A 367 14.34 -9.20 9.29
CA ARG A 367 13.08 -9.62 9.92
C ARG A 367 12.48 -8.55 10.83
N TRP A 368 13.31 -7.90 11.66
CA TRP A 368 12.82 -6.90 12.61
C TRP A 368 12.23 -5.70 11.87
N GLU A 369 12.91 -5.18 10.85
CA GLU A 369 12.39 -4.05 10.06
C GLU A 369 11.15 -4.45 9.23
N CYS A 370 11.05 -5.70 8.75
CA CYS A 370 9.84 -6.19 8.08
C CYS A 370 8.65 -6.26 9.05
N ILE A 371 8.88 -6.76 10.27
CA ILE A 371 7.88 -6.81 11.34
C ILE A 371 7.44 -5.40 11.74
N GLU A 372 8.38 -4.47 11.90
CA GLU A 372 8.10 -3.08 12.27
C GLU A 372 7.34 -2.35 11.15
N ALA A 373 7.72 -2.55 9.89
CA ALA A 373 7.04 -1.99 8.73
C ALA A 373 5.56 -2.41 8.66
N ILE A 374 5.27 -3.71 8.84
CA ILE A 374 3.89 -4.24 8.85
C ILE A 374 3.11 -3.75 10.09
N LYS A 375 3.75 -3.63 11.26
CA LYS A 375 3.09 -3.08 12.46
C LYS A 375 2.67 -1.62 12.27
N LEU A 376 3.57 -0.78 11.76
CA LEU A 376 3.29 0.64 11.57
C LEU A 376 2.15 0.87 10.57
N VAL A 377 2.03 0.03 9.53
CA VAL A 377 0.87 0.02 8.62
C VAL A 377 -0.42 -0.35 9.37
N ALA A 378 -0.41 -1.47 10.11
CA ALA A 378 -1.56 -1.93 10.87
C ALA A 378 -2.04 -0.92 11.94
N GLU A 379 -1.09 -0.30 12.65
CA GLU A 379 -1.35 0.72 13.69
C GLU A 379 -1.98 1.99 13.09
N GLN A 380 -1.56 2.39 11.89
CA GLN A 380 -2.08 3.58 11.21
C GLN A 380 -3.52 3.39 10.70
N GLY A 381 -3.86 2.20 10.18
CA GLY A 381 -5.23 1.83 9.83
C GLY A 381 -6.15 1.74 11.06
N GLU A 382 -5.84 0.81 11.96
CA GLU A 382 -6.84 0.20 12.84
C GLU A 382 -6.73 0.56 14.33
N ASP A 383 -5.74 1.37 14.73
CA ASP A 383 -5.30 1.52 16.13
C ASP A 383 -4.58 0.26 16.66
N ALA A 384 -3.69 0.42 17.64
CA ALA A 384 -2.68 -0.61 17.93
C ALA A 384 -3.27 -1.96 18.39
N PRO A 385 -2.69 -3.11 17.99
CA PRO A 385 -3.18 -4.44 18.39
C PRO A 385 -2.98 -4.75 19.90
N ASP A 386 -2.28 -3.87 20.64
CA ASP A 386 -2.22 -3.87 22.10
C ASP A 386 -3.18 -2.82 22.65
N GLU A 387 -4.27 -3.26 23.29
CA GLU A 387 -5.31 -2.41 23.89
C GLU A 387 -4.79 -1.37 24.91
N SER A 388 -3.51 -1.45 25.32
CA SER A 388 -2.89 -0.55 26.28
C SER A 388 -2.23 0.71 25.69
N ILE A 389 -2.10 0.84 24.36
CA ILE A 389 -1.30 1.89 23.72
C ILE A 389 -2.15 2.83 22.84
N HIS A 390 -2.39 4.02 23.39
CA HIS A 390 -2.88 5.26 22.75
C HIS A 390 -4.27 5.28 22.08
N LYS A 391 -5.15 6.15 22.60
CA LYS A 391 -6.32 6.64 21.86
C LYS A 391 -5.89 7.70 20.84
N ASP A 392 -5.21 7.32 19.77
CA ASP A 392 -4.80 8.31 18.77
C ASP A 392 -5.95 8.62 17.80
N THR A 393 -6.33 9.89 17.74
CA THR A 393 -7.29 10.42 16.78
C THR A 393 -6.78 10.41 15.33
N SER A 394 -5.50 10.04 15.12
CA SER A 394 -4.85 9.98 13.80
C SER A 394 -5.20 8.73 12.97
N THR A 395 -5.72 7.64 13.54
CA THR A 395 -5.94 6.39 12.77
C THR A 395 -7.02 6.53 11.70
N HIS A 396 -7.02 5.63 10.71
CA HIS A 396 -7.99 5.65 9.61
C HIS A 396 -9.40 5.42 10.16
N PHE A 397 -9.55 4.38 10.99
CA PHE A 397 -10.76 4.09 11.75
C PHE A 397 -11.34 5.30 12.48
N ASN A 398 -10.52 5.98 13.31
CA ASN A 398 -10.99 7.09 14.12
C ASN A 398 -11.41 8.29 13.25
N ARG A 399 -10.77 8.50 12.10
CA ARG A 399 -11.15 9.54 11.12
C ARG A 399 -12.44 9.21 10.37
N PHE A 400 -12.63 7.98 9.89
CA PHE A 400 -13.91 7.57 9.27
C PHE A 400 -15.06 7.63 10.28
N LEU A 401 -14.83 7.14 11.50
CA LEU A 401 -15.81 7.16 12.58
C LEU A 401 -16.17 8.59 13.01
N LYS A 402 -15.21 9.54 12.98
CA LYS A 402 -15.48 10.97 13.16
C LYS A 402 -16.47 11.49 12.11
N ILE A 403 -16.21 11.25 10.83
CA ILE A 403 -17.10 11.69 9.73
C ILE A 403 -18.52 11.12 9.94
N PHE A 404 -18.63 9.84 10.30
CA PHE A 404 -19.92 9.18 10.53
C PHE A 404 -20.67 9.78 11.72
N LYS A 405 -19.98 10.07 12.83
CA LYS A 405 -20.53 10.74 14.02
C LYS A 405 -21.00 12.17 13.71
N GLU A 406 -20.26 12.92 12.91
CA GLU A 406 -20.64 14.26 12.48
C GLU A 406 -21.88 14.23 11.56
N TRP A 407 -21.93 13.35 10.55
CA TRP A 407 -23.10 13.20 9.67
C TRP A 407 -24.33 12.72 10.44
N ASP A 408 -24.19 11.73 11.32
CA ASP A 408 -25.29 11.24 12.16
C ASP A 408 -25.87 12.33 13.08
N THR A 409 -25.02 13.26 13.56
CA THR A 409 -25.43 14.43 14.35
C THR A 409 -26.11 15.51 13.50
N LEU A 410 -25.63 15.79 12.29
CA LEU A 410 -26.24 16.75 11.36
C LEU A 410 -27.60 16.26 10.83
N GLY A 411 -27.73 14.96 10.64
CA GLY A 411 -28.91 14.32 10.06
C GLY A 411 -29.09 14.60 8.57
N ASP A 412 -30.04 13.89 7.95
CA ASP A 412 -30.33 14.01 6.51
C ASP A 412 -31.38 15.10 6.25
N GLY A 413 -31.13 16.30 6.80
CA GLY A 413 -32.04 17.44 6.77
C GLY A 413 -32.39 17.90 5.34
N LYS A 414 -33.57 18.51 5.17
CA LYS A 414 -34.04 18.97 3.85
C LYS A 414 -33.05 19.97 3.24
N GLY A 415 -32.34 19.52 2.20
CA GLY A 415 -31.34 20.30 1.47
C GLY A 415 -29.92 19.74 1.57
N PHE A 416 -29.59 18.98 2.62
CA PHE A 416 -28.26 18.41 2.76
C PHE A 416 -28.06 17.24 1.79
N LYS A 417 -27.18 17.44 0.80
CA LYS A 417 -26.81 16.43 -0.19
C LYS A 417 -25.29 16.34 -0.24
N PRO A 418 -24.65 15.56 0.66
CA PRO A 418 -23.18 15.54 0.75
C PRO A 418 -22.48 14.78 -0.38
N SER A 419 -23.22 14.10 -1.26
CA SER A 419 -22.67 13.42 -2.43
C SER A 419 -23.47 13.73 -3.68
N LYS A 420 -22.75 13.79 -4.80
CA LYS A 420 -23.28 13.79 -6.16
C LYS A 420 -23.94 12.44 -6.46
N ASN A 421 -24.88 12.45 -7.40
CA ASN A 421 -25.43 11.21 -7.96
C ASN A 421 -24.47 10.65 -9.03
N MET A 422 -23.48 9.91 -8.58
CA MET A 422 -22.49 9.24 -9.42
C MET A 422 -22.79 7.75 -9.54
N ALA A 423 -22.38 7.14 -10.65
CA ALA A 423 -22.49 5.70 -10.85
C ALA A 423 -21.64 4.91 -9.85
N THR A 424 -21.97 3.63 -9.68
CA THR A 424 -21.13 2.66 -8.98
C THR A 424 -20.41 1.79 -10.00
N ASN A 425 -19.11 1.53 -9.78
CA ASN A 425 -18.23 0.79 -10.69
C ASN A 425 -18.34 1.27 -12.16
N PRO A 426 -18.12 2.57 -12.45
CA PRO A 426 -18.08 3.02 -13.83
C PRO A 426 -16.98 2.27 -14.61
N SER A 427 -17.25 1.92 -15.86
CA SER A 427 -16.36 1.10 -16.69
C SER A 427 -16.32 1.57 -18.14
N THR A 428 -15.16 1.40 -18.79
CA THR A 428 -14.96 1.70 -20.21
C THR A 428 -15.21 0.50 -21.15
N SER A 429 -15.62 -0.64 -20.58
CA SER A 429 -15.88 -1.90 -21.28
C SER A 429 -17.13 -2.58 -20.73
N THR A 430 -17.82 -3.37 -21.57
CA THR A 430 -18.67 -4.44 -21.03
C THR A 430 -17.73 -5.44 -20.36
N GLY A 431 -17.78 -5.55 -19.03
CA GLY A 431 -16.83 -6.34 -18.25
C GLY A 431 -16.75 -7.81 -18.67
N ASP A 432 -15.69 -8.50 -18.23
CA ASP A 432 -15.42 -9.88 -18.66
C ASP A 432 -16.58 -10.83 -18.32
N VAL A 433 -16.90 -11.69 -19.30
CA VAL A 433 -18.03 -12.63 -19.23
C VAL A 433 -17.80 -13.64 -18.11
N GLY A 434 -18.45 -13.40 -16.96
CA GLY A 434 -18.30 -14.22 -15.75
C GLY A 434 -17.79 -13.45 -14.52
N SER A 435 -17.44 -12.17 -14.65
CA SER A 435 -17.17 -11.33 -13.47
C SER A 435 -18.38 -11.25 -12.54
N LYS A 436 -18.13 -11.39 -11.23
CA LYS A 436 -19.16 -11.20 -10.18
C LYS A 436 -19.41 -9.73 -9.84
N ILE A 437 -18.60 -8.81 -10.37
CA ILE A 437 -18.71 -7.37 -10.12
C ILE A 437 -19.70 -6.78 -11.13
N GLU A 438 -20.79 -6.20 -10.65
CA GLU A 438 -21.65 -5.37 -11.50
C GLU A 438 -20.91 -4.07 -11.86
N THR A 439 -20.72 -3.85 -13.16
CA THR A 439 -20.05 -2.67 -13.74
C THR A 439 -21.04 -1.81 -14.49
N SER A 440 -21.06 -0.50 -14.21
CA SER A 440 -21.85 0.46 -14.97
C SER A 440 -21.07 0.89 -16.22
N LEU A 441 -21.49 0.46 -17.42
CA LEU A 441 -20.85 0.88 -18.67
C LEU A 441 -21.09 2.37 -18.95
N ILE A 442 -20.02 3.14 -19.15
CA ILE A 442 -20.10 4.55 -19.57
C ILE A 442 -20.59 4.61 -21.03
N GLN A 443 -21.72 5.26 -21.27
CA GLN A 443 -22.37 5.33 -22.59
C GLN A 443 -22.15 6.68 -23.29
N ASP A 444 -21.95 7.77 -22.54
CA ASP A 444 -21.66 9.08 -23.14
C ASP A 444 -20.31 9.06 -23.91
N PRO A 445 -20.29 9.41 -25.22
CA PRO A 445 -19.09 9.30 -26.05
C PRO A 445 -17.93 10.21 -25.64
N THR A 446 -18.18 11.30 -24.92
CA THR A 446 -17.13 12.23 -24.44
C THR A 446 -16.55 11.73 -23.13
N THR A 447 -17.43 11.31 -22.23
CA THR A 447 -17.09 10.76 -20.91
C THR A 447 -16.29 9.47 -21.05
N LEU A 448 -16.66 8.60 -21.99
CA LEU A 448 -15.92 7.37 -22.29
C LEU A 448 -14.46 7.64 -22.70
N LYS A 449 -14.17 8.76 -23.38
CA LYS A 449 -12.79 9.15 -23.78
C LYS A 449 -11.99 9.65 -22.59
N TRP A 450 -12.57 10.51 -21.75
CA TRP A 450 -11.94 10.92 -20.49
C TRP A 450 -11.67 9.74 -19.55
N ALA A 451 -12.59 8.77 -19.50
CA ALA A 451 -12.47 7.56 -18.71
C ALA A 451 -11.35 6.63 -19.25
N ARG A 452 -11.26 6.46 -20.58
CA ARG A 452 -10.13 5.78 -21.22
C ARG A 452 -8.80 6.47 -20.96
N LEU A 453 -8.76 7.81 -21.01
CA LEU A 453 -7.58 8.59 -20.67
C LEU A 453 -7.14 8.33 -19.22
N LEU A 454 -8.07 8.37 -18.26
CA LEU A 454 -7.79 8.03 -16.85
C LEU A 454 -7.15 6.63 -16.72
N ASN A 455 -7.73 5.61 -17.36
CA ASN A 455 -7.23 4.23 -17.30
C ASN A 455 -5.80 4.08 -17.85
N ILE A 456 -5.48 4.85 -18.90
CA ILE A 456 -4.12 4.92 -19.46
C ILE A 456 -3.17 5.59 -18.45
N ARG A 457 -3.52 6.77 -17.92
CA ARG A 457 -2.69 7.49 -16.92
C ARG A 457 -2.51 6.69 -15.63
N TYR A 458 -3.55 5.96 -15.19
CA TYR A 458 -3.49 5.08 -14.03
C TYR A 458 -2.53 3.92 -14.25
N SER A 459 -2.58 3.28 -15.42
CA SER A 459 -1.62 2.22 -15.77
C SER A 459 -0.20 2.74 -15.90
N LEU A 460 -0.03 3.99 -16.34
CA LEU A 460 1.27 4.65 -16.41
C LEU A 460 1.83 4.99 -15.02
N LEU A 461 0.99 5.45 -14.07
CA LEU A 461 1.34 5.62 -12.66
C LEU A 461 1.89 4.31 -12.06
N ILE A 462 1.14 3.21 -12.20
CA ILE A 462 1.57 1.90 -11.67
C ILE A 462 2.90 1.46 -12.31
N ALA A 463 3.08 1.69 -13.62
CA ALA A 463 4.34 1.38 -14.30
C ALA A 463 5.53 2.27 -13.86
N PHE A 464 5.31 3.52 -13.44
CA PHE A 464 6.37 4.35 -12.84
C PHE A 464 6.69 3.91 -11.41
N ILE A 465 5.68 3.60 -10.59
CA ILE A 465 5.89 3.04 -9.24
C ILE A 465 6.72 1.75 -9.36
N GLU A 466 6.30 0.80 -10.19
CA GLU A 466 7.00 -0.47 -10.36
C GLU A 466 8.44 -0.28 -10.89
N HIS A 467 8.66 0.59 -11.89
CA HIS A 467 10.02 0.81 -12.38
C HIS A 467 10.93 1.46 -11.33
N SER A 468 10.41 2.34 -10.46
CA SER A 468 11.22 2.95 -9.41
C SER A 468 11.86 1.92 -8.46
N PHE A 469 11.18 0.78 -8.26
CA PHE A 469 11.64 -0.38 -7.49
C PHE A 469 12.53 -1.36 -8.29
N ASN A 470 12.91 -1.02 -9.52
CA ASN A 470 13.86 -1.78 -10.35
C ASN A 470 15.04 -0.89 -10.83
N ILE A 471 15.24 0.25 -10.17
CA ILE A 471 16.38 1.15 -10.39
C ILE A 471 17.05 1.39 -9.02
N GLU A 472 18.35 1.14 -8.91
CA GLU A 472 19.09 1.37 -7.67
C GLU A 472 19.05 2.85 -7.22
N ALA A 473 18.81 3.07 -5.92
CA ALA A 473 18.82 4.38 -5.29
C ALA A 473 20.26 4.89 -5.09
N ASN A 474 20.76 5.60 -6.10
CA ASN A 474 22.10 6.19 -6.09
C ASN A 474 22.15 7.48 -5.25
N PHE A 475 23.04 7.52 -4.26
CA PHE A 475 23.07 8.55 -3.22
C PHE A 475 23.55 9.93 -3.70
N ALA A 476 24.33 10.00 -4.79
CA ALA A 476 25.11 11.19 -5.12
C ALA A 476 24.34 12.30 -5.89
N ASN A 477 23.24 11.99 -6.57
CA ASN A 477 22.46 12.96 -7.38
C ASN A 477 21.02 12.46 -7.63
N GLN A 478 20.17 12.45 -6.60
CA GLN A 478 18.83 11.84 -6.72
C GLN A 478 17.92 12.58 -7.71
N ALA A 479 17.87 13.91 -7.69
CA ALA A 479 16.89 14.71 -8.46
C ALA A 479 17.07 14.64 -9.99
N SER A 480 18.29 14.41 -10.48
CA SER A 480 18.62 14.28 -11.90
C SER A 480 18.87 12.83 -12.35
N SER A 481 18.68 11.86 -11.47
CA SER A 481 18.79 10.43 -11.80
C SER A 481 17.54 9.92 -12.52
N LEU A 482 17.68 8.83 -13.28
CA LEU A 482 16.54 8.11 -13.89
C LEU A 482 15.47 7.75 -12.83
N ARG A 483 15.90 7.25 -11.67
CA ARG A 483 15.01 6.94 -10.55
C ARG A 483 14.25 8.17 -10.06
N GLY A 484 14.94 9.31 -9.92
CA GLY A 484 14.32 10.59 -9.54
C GLY A 484 13.28 11.06 -10.56
N LEU A 485 13.58 10.95 -11.86
CA LEU A 485 12.65 11.27 -12.94
C LEU A 485 11.42 10.35 -12.91
N VAL A 486 11.60 9.04 -12.74
CA VAL A 486 10.51 8.05 -12.64
C VAL A 486 9.62 8.33 -11.42
N ILE A 487 10.21 8.54 -10.23
CA ILE A 487 9.46 8.87 -9.01
C ILE A 487 8.70 10.20 -9.19
N ASN A 488 9.34 11.23 -9.75
CA ASN A 488 8.68 12.51 -10.04
C ASN A 488 7.52 12.36 -11.04
N SER A 489 7.64 11.43 -11.99
CA SER A 489 6.59 11.10 -12.96
C SER A 489 5.40 10.41 -12.28
N SER A 490 5.63 9.48 -11.34
CA SER A 490 4.56 8.92 -10.49
C SER A 490 3.74 10.02 -9.81
N PHE A 491 4.40 11.00 -9.18
CA PHE A 491 3.68 12.13 -8.57
C PHE A 491 2.97 13.01 -9.60
N GLY A 492 3.55 13.23 -10.78
CA GLY A 492 2.90 13.92 -11.89
C GLY A 492 1.57 13.25 -12.27
N GLU A 493 1.58 11.92 -12.42
CA GLU A 493 0.39 11.14 -12.72
C GLU A 493 -0.68 11.23 -11.63
N MET A 494 -0.33 11.31 -10.33
CA MET A 494 -1.32 11.56 -9.28
C MET A 494 -2.08 12.88 -9.47
N TYR A 495 -1.38 13.95 -9.91
CA TYR A 495 -2.02 15.22 -10.21
C TYR A 495 -2.87 15.15 -11.49
N HIS A 496 -2.41 14.44 -12.52
CA HIS A 496 -3.18 14.20 -13.75
C HIS A 496 -4.46 13.40 -13.46
N LEU A 497 -4.36 12.31 -12.69
CA LEU A 497 -5.49 11.50 -12.25
C LEU A 497 -6.47 12.35 -11.43
N LYS A 498 -6.00 13.15 -10.47
CA LYS A 498 -6.89 14.07 -9.71
C LYS A 498 -7.67 15.01 -10.63
N ALA A 499 -7.01 15.59 -11.64
CA ALA A 499 -7.64 16.51 -12.58
C ALA A 499 -8.68 15.80 -13.47
N ILE A 500 -8.34 14.62 -14.00
CA ILE A 500 -9.24 13.83 -14.86
C ILE A 500 -10.42 13.29 -14.05
N SER A 501 -10.21 12.80 -12.82
CA SER A 501 -11.29 12.37 -11.93
C SER A 501 -12.25 13.50 -11.59
N ALA A 502 -11.76 14.73 -11.36
CA ALA A 502 -12.61 15.89 -11.14
C ALA A 502 -13.50 16.21 -12.35
N VAL A 503 -12.99 16.03 -13.57
CA VAL A 503 -13.78 16.15 -14.81
C VAL A 503 -14.82 15.02 -14.89
N LEU A 504 -14.41 13.75 -14.70
CA LEU A 504 -15.31 12.59 -14.76
C LEU A 504 -16.44 12.63 -13.73
N SER A 505 -16.18 13.17 -12.53
CA SER A 505 -17.18 13.44 -11.48
C SER A 505 -18.04 14.69 -11.74
N SER A 506 -18.08 15.16 -12.98
CA SER A 506 -18.97 16.22 -13.48
C SER A 506 -19.59 15.89 -14.86
N LEU A 507 -19.18 14.78 -15.48
CA LEU A 507 -19.63 14.35 -16.81
C LEU A 507 -20.74 13.28 -16.72
N PRO A 508 -21.71 13.30 -17.66
CA PRO A 508 -22.87 12.42 -17.64
C PRO A 508 -22.49 10.97 -17.94
N MET A 509 -23.20 10.03 -17.33
CA MET A 509 -23.01 8.60 -17.57
C MET A 509 -23.57 8.14 -18.92
N VAL A 510 -24.67 8.77 -19.35
CA VAL A 510 -25.40 8.48 -20.59
C VAL A 510 -25.62 9.80 -21.33
N GLU A 511 -25.41 9.80 -22.65
CA GLU A 511 -25.56 11.00 -23.49
C GLU A 511 -26.93 11.64 -23.30
N GLY A 512 -26.95 12.95 -23.04
CA GLY A 512 -28.18 13.72 -22.80
C GLY A 512 -28.81 13.54 -21.40
N ASN A 513 -28.30 12.64 -20.55
CA ASN A 513 -28.77 12.47 -19.17
C ASN A 513 -27.76 13.02 -18.16
N THR A 514 -28.04 14.19 -17.60
CA THR A 514 -27.20 14.84 -16.57
C THR A 514 -27.57 14.47 -15.13
N GLU A 515 -28.55 13.59 -14.90
CA GLU A 515 -28.95 13.18 -13.55
C GLU A 515 -27.96 12.19 -12.93
N LEU A 516 -27.35 11.33 -13.74
CA LEU A 516 -26.33 10.35 -13.30
C LEU A 516 -24.98 10.71 -13.91
N LEU A 517 -23.99 10.94 -13.05
CA LEU A 517 -22.61 11.24 -13.43
C LEU A 517 -21.75 9.97 -13.46
N ALA A 518 -20.71 9.93 -14.29
CA ALA A 518 -19.92 8.71 -14.46
C ALA A 518 -18.96 8.43 -13.30
N GLY A 519 -18.02 9.33 -13.03
CA GLY A 519 -16.91 9.09 -12.09
C GLY A 519 -15.70 8.36 -12.68
N PRO A 520 -14.59 8.27 -11.92
CA PRO A 520 -13.34 7.66 -12.38
C PRO A 520 -13.33 6.11 -12.30
N PRO A 521 -13.15 5.38 -13.42
CA PRO A 521 -13.16 3.91 -13.45
C PRO A 521 -11.90 3.20 -12.89
N PHE A 522 -10.72 3.83 -12.96
CA PHE A 522 -9.42 3.27 -12.53
C PHE A 522 -9.07 1.86 -13.08
N GLU A 523 -9.54 1.49 -14.26
CA GLU A 523 -9.29 0.16 -14.84
C GLU A 523 -7.84 0.05 -15.34
N MET A 524 -7.14 -0.99 -14.89
CA MET A 524 -5.81 -1.32 -15.36
C MET A 524 -5.83 -1.83 -16.81
N ARG A 525 -4.88 -1.37 -17.62
CA ARG A 525 -4.79 -1.74 -19.04
C ARG A 525 -4.35 -3.22 -19.20
N PRO A 526 -4.92 -3.99 -20.16
CA PRO A 526 -4.71 -5.44 -20.26
C PRO A 526 -3.25 -5.91 -20.37
N ILE A 527 -2.36 -5.12 -20.98
CA ILE A 527 -0.92 -5.46 -21.05
C ILE A 527 -0.27 -5.49 -19.66
N LEU A 528 -0.70 -4.60 -18.76
CA LEU A 528 -0.22 -4.50 -17.39
C LEU A 528 -0.99 -5.47 -16.47
N ALA A 529 -2.30 -5.63 -16.64
CA ALA A 529 -3.05 -6.65 -15.91
C ALA A 529 -2.51 -8.09 -16.18
N LYS A 530 -2.13 -8.39 -17.44
CA LYS A 530 -1.49 -9.65 -17.81
C LYS A 530 -0.11 -9.85 -17.17
N ARG A 531 0.62 -8.77 -16.88
CA ARG A 531 1.91 -8.78 -16.17
C ARG A 531 1.75 -9.35 -14.76
N TYR A 532 0.79 -8.85 -13.99
CA TYR A 532 0.57 -9.32 -12.62
C TYR A 532 -0.15 -10.67 -12.56
N SER A 533 -0.99 -11.00 -13.56
CA SER A 533 -1.51 -12.36 -13.72
C SER A 533 -0.41 -13.41 -13.98
N LYS A 534 0.76 -13.02 -14.50
CA LYS A 534 1.96 -13.88 -14.57
C LYS A 534 2.72 -13.97 -13.24
N VAL A 535 2.67 -12.95 -12.39
CA VAL A 535 3.26 -13.00 -11.03
C VAL A 535 2.56 -14.07 -10.19
N LEU A 536 1.23 -14.15 -10.27
CA LEU A 536 0.43 -15.24 -9.67
C LEU A 536 0.80 -16.64 -10.20
N GLN A 537 1.39 -16.72 -11.39
CA GLN A 537 1.88 -17.97 -12.01
C GLN A 537 3.37 -18.22 -11.74
N GLN A 538 4.00 -17.39 -10.87
CA GLN A 538 5.42 -17.37 -10.53
C GLN A 538 6.36 -17.34 -11.75
N ASP A 539 5.95 -16.70 -12.85
CA ASP A 539 6.77 -16.58 -14.06
C ASP A 539 7.96 -15.63 -13.82
N ALA A 540 9.17 -16.20 -13.85
CA ALA A 540 10.41 -15.48 -13.60
C ALA A 540 10.74 -14.42 -14.68
N ASP A 541 10.09 -14.46 -15.84
CA ASP A 541 10.35 -13.53 -16.95
C ASP A 541 9.64 -12.17 -16.78
N VAL A 542 8.80 -12.02 -15.74
CA VAL A 542 8.14 -10.75 -15.41
C VAL A 542 9.16 -9.66 -15.06
N SER A 543 10.22 -9.97 -14.31
CA SER A 543 11.21 -8.98 -13.84
C SER A 543 12.05 -8.32 -14.94
N LYS A 544 11.97 -8.79 -16.19
CA LYS A 544 12.80 -8.33 -17.33
C LYS A 544 12.09 -7.43 -18.34
N SER A 545 10.92 -6.90 -18.02
CA SER A 545 10.20 -6.02 -18.97
C SER A 545 10.92 -4.69 -19.20
N ASN A 546 11.06 -4.33 -20.46
CA ASN A 546 11.41 -2.98 -20.89
C ASN A 546 10.29 -2.00 -20.48
N PHE A 547 10.52 -1.17 -19.46
CA PHE A 547 9.52 -0.20 -18.98
C PHE A 547 9.35 0.95 -19.98
N GLU A 548 10.41 1.28 -20.71
CA GLU A 548 10.44 2.31 -21.74
C GLU A 548 9.46 1.99 -22.89
N ASP A 549 9.35 0.72 -23.29
CA ASP A 549 8.35 0.26 -24.27
C ASP A 549 6.91 0.44 -23.74
N LEU A 550 6.68 0.18 -22.44
CA LEU A 550 5.38 0.41 -21.80
C LEU A 550 5.03 1.89 -21.75
N TYR A 551 6.01 2.76 -21.44
CA TYR A 551 5.83 4.21 -21.42
C TYR A 551 5.52 4.76 -22.81
N VAL A 552 6.30 4.38 -23.82
CA VAL A 552 6.06 4.75 -25.22
C VAL A 552 4.65 4.34 -25.63
N LYS A 553 4.25 3.11 -25.35
CA LYS A 553 2.92 2.60 -25.70
C LYS A 553 1.80 3.38 -25.01
N PHE A 554 1.86 3.53 -23.68
CA PHE A 554 0.81 4.22 -22.94
C PHE A 554 0.76 5.72 -23.28
N ILE A 555 1.89 6.38 -23.51
CA ILE A 555 1.93 7.78 -23.93
C ILE A 555 1.38 7.94 -25.36
N GLN A 556 1.68 7.03 -26.29
CA GLN A 556 1.09 7.04 -27.64
C GLN A 556 -0.44 6.82 -27.59
N GLU A 557 -0.91 5.85 -26.81
CA GLU A 557 -2.35 5.58 -26.61
C GLU A 557 -3.05 6.77 -25.92
N SER A 558 -2.41 7.38 -24.91
CA SER A 558 -2.87 8.63 -24.26
C SER A 558 -3.05 9.75 -25.28
N ASN A 559 -2.01 10.00 -26.10
CA ASN A 559 -2.04 11.02 -27.14
C ASN A 559 -3.05 10.75 -28.27
N ALA A 560 -3.40 9.50 -28.53
CA ALA A 560 -4.47 9.15 -29.46
C ALA A 560 -5.85 9.51 -28.86
N VAL A 561 -6.14 9.05 -27.63
CA VAL A 561 -7.41 9.33 -26.94
C VAL A 561 -7.62 10.83 -26.73
N ILE A 562 -6.58 11.59 -26.40
CA ILE A 562 -6.66 13.06 -26.24
C ILE A 562 -7.21 13.74 -27.50
N LYS A 563 -6.79 13.31 -28.70
CA LYS A 563 -7.25 13.88 -29.98
C LYS A 563 -8.69 13.53 -30.32
N GLU A 564 -9.26 12.51 -29.68
CA GLU A 564 -10.68 12.16 -29.83
C GLU A 564 -11.59 13.01 -28.92
N ILE A 565 -11.05 13.63 -27.87
CA ILE A 565 -11.82 14.46 -26.93
C ILE A 565 -12.27 15.75 -27.65
N PRO A 566 -13.56 16.11 -27.63
CA PRO A 566 -14.03 17.37 -28.21
C PRO A 566 -13.29 18.58 -27.63
N ASP A 567 -12.94 19.53 -28.49
CA ASP A 567 -12.27 20.79 -28.13
C ASP A 567 -10.90 20.63 -27.42
N TYR A 568 -10.21 19.49 -27.59
CA TYR A 568 -8.90 19.27 -26.96
C TYR A 568 -7.85 20.35 -27.32
N GLU A 569 -7.96 20.95 -28.51
CA GLU A 569 -7.05 21.99 -29.02
C GLU A 569 -7.15 23.32 -28.25
N ASN A 570 -8.26 23.57 -27.54
CA ASN A 570 -8.42 24.70 -26.63
C ASN A 570 -8.29 24.30 -25.15
N ASN A 571 -8.23 22.98 -24.86
CA ASN A 571 -8.11 22.47 -23.50
C ASN A 571 -6.66 22.53 -23.00
N ARG A 572 -6.34 23.60 -22.27
CA ARG A 572 -4.99 23.85 -21.70
C ARG A 572 -4.45 22.69 -20.84
N PHE A 573 -5.31 21.94 -20.13
CA PHE A 573 -4.84 20.78 -19.35
C PHE A 573 -4.36 19.66 -20.28
N LEU A 574 -5.13 19.33 -21.32
CA LEU A 574 -4.76 18.29 -22.28
C LEU A 574 -3.50 18.68 -23.08
N LEU A 575 -3.40 19.93 -23.54
CA LEU A 575 -2.19 20.42 -24.22
C LEU A 575 -0.94 20.35 -23.33
N ASN A 576 -1.06 20.72 -22.05
CA ASN A 576 0.04 20.58 -21.10
C ASN A 576 0.42 19.11 -20.88
N LEU A 577 -0.56 18.22 -20.75
CA LEU A 577 -0.33 16.77 -20.61
C LEU A 577 0.44 16.21 -21.81
N GLN A 578 0.08 16.60 -23.05
CA GLN A 578 0.81 16.19 -24.26
C GLN A 578 2.23 16.75 -24.36
N ASN A 579 2.47 17.96 -23.84
CA ASN A 579 3.82 18.54 -23.80
C ASN A 579 4.69 17.86 -22.73
N ASN A 580 4.15 17.64 -21.53
CA ASN A 580 4.80 16.89 -20.46
C ASN A 580 5.19 15.47 -20.92
N ASP A 581 4.27 14.78 -21.61
CA ASP A 581 4.50 13.46 -22.21
C ASP A 581 5.67 13.48 -23.23
N ARG A 582 5.76 14.53 -24.04
CA ARG A 582 6.83 14.68 -25.05
C ARG A 582 8.18 14.95 -24.40
N GLU A 583 8.22 15.82 -23.39
CA GLU A 583 9.43 16.09 -22.61
C GLU A 583 9.90 14.85 -21.86
N LEU A 584 8.98 14.10 -21.24
CA LEU A 584 9.28 12.87 -20.53
C LEU A 584 9.84 11.78 -21.45
N LEU A 585 9.26 11.57 -22.63
CA LEU A 585 9.82 10.64 -23.62
C LEU A 585 11.20 11.08 -24.10
N ALA A 586 11.45 12.37 -24.28
CA ALA A 586 12.76 12.90 -24.69
C ALA A 586 13.84 12.80 -23.59
N LEU A 587 13.45 12.60 -22.33
CA LEU A 587 14.34 12.36 -21.18
C LEU A 587 14.55 10.87 -20.89
N LEU A 588 13.51 10.03 -21.06
CA LEU A 588 13.57 8.59 -20.77
C LEU A 588 14.17 7.78 -21.92
N LEU A 589 13.96 8.19 -23.17
CA LEU A 589 14.55 7.52 -24.33
C LEU A 589 15.86 8.21 -24.72
N PRO A 590 16.99 7.49 -24.83
CA PRO A 590 18.21 8.07 -25.35
C PRO A 590 17.99 8.60 -26.78
N GLN A 591 18.50 9.80 -27.05
CA GLN A 591 18.50 10.37 -28.40
C GLN A 591 19.34 9.47 -29.31
N SER A 592 18.69 8.76 -30.23
CA SER A 592 19.28 7.81 -31.18
C SER A 592 20.03 8.48 -32.31
#